data_AF-A0A8T4BYQ6-F1
#
_entry.id   AF-A0A8T4BYQ6-F1
#
_cell.length_a   1.000
_cell.length_b   1.000
_cell.length_c   1.000
_cell.angle_alpha   90.00
_cell.angle_beta   90.00
_cell.angle_gamma   90.00
#
_symmetry.space_group_name_H-M   'P 1'
#
loop_
_entity.id
_entity.type
_entity.pdbx_description
1 polymer ?
#
loop_
_entity_poly.entity_id
_entity_poly.type
_entity_poly.pdbx_seq_one_letter_code
_entity_poly.pdbx_strand_id
1 'polypeptide(L)'
;MDPTQKALLAETKKWLEKLESKKLVPVKDSKEVKEQLENVQAYVSDCKHFLEKKDFVRAFEAVIYAWGIAETLERMGLLRE
;
A
#
# COMPACT_ATOMS: atom_id res chain seq x y z
N MET A 1 -20.68 13.69 -1.33
CA MET A 1 -19.69 13.07 -0.44
C MET A 1 -19.76 13.74 0.90
N ASP A 2 -20.06 12.97 1.94
CA ASP A 2 -20.03 13.43 3.33
C ASP A 2 -18.57 13.67 3.80
N PRO A 3 -18.37 14.29 4.99
CA PRO A 3 -17.04 14.58 5.51
C PRO A 3 -16.13 13.35 5.67
N THR A 4 -16.68 12.20 6.07
CA THR A 4 -15.92 10.96 6.25
C THR A 4 -15.41 10.44 4.91
N GLN A 5 -16.26 10.41 3.89
CA GLN A 5 -15.83 10.03 2.54
C GLN A 5 -14.74 10.96 1.99
N LYS A 6 -14.82 12.26 2.25
CA LYS A 6 -13.76 13.23 1.86
C LYS A 6 -12.45 12.92 2.54
N ALA A 7 -12.47 12.64 3.84
CA ALA A 7 -11.29 12.29 4.62
C ALA A 7 -10.65 10.97 4.12
N LEU A 8 -11.46 9.93 3.91
CA LEU A 8 -10.98 8.65 3.38
C LEU A 8 -10.33 8.81 2.01
N LEU A 9 -10.96 9.54 1.09
CA LEU A 9 -10.38 9.79 -0.24
C LEU A 9 -9.04 10.55 -0.15
N ALA A 10 -8.97 11.59 0.68
CA ALA A 10 -7.77 12.40 0.84
C ALA A 10 -6.60 11.59 1.43
N GLU A 11 -6.83 10.87 2.53
CA GLU A 11 -5.80 10.05 3.16
C GLU A 11 -5.41 8.87 2.27
N THR A 12 -6.36 8.21 1.60
CA THR A 12 -6.04 7.11 0.66
C THR A 12 -5.10 7.58 -0.44
N LYS A 13 -5.39 8.72 -1.09
CA LYS A 13 -4.53 9.25 -2.16
C LYS A 13 -3.14 9.62 -1.66
N LYS A 14 -3.06 10.31 -0.52
CA LYS A 14 -1.80 10.69 0.12
C LYS A 14 -0.92 9.49 0.43
N TRP A 15 -1.49 8.42 1.01
CA TRP A 15 -0.73 7.23 1.35
C TRP A 15 -0.39 6.39 0.13
N LEU A 16 -1.27 6.32 -0.87
CA LEU A 16 -0.99 5.64 -2.14
C LEU A 16 0.20 6.30 -2.84
N GLU A 17 0.17 7.62 -3.02
CA GLU A 17 1.24 8.38 -3.67
C GLU A 17 2.59 8.18 -2.97
N LYS A 18 2.60 8.26 -1.63
CA LYS A 18 3.81 8.00 -0.85
C LYS A 18 4.33 6.57 -1.05
N LEU A 19 3.45 5.56 -1.08
CA LEU A 19 3.87 4.16 -1.23
C LEU A 19 4.45 3.91 -2.63
N GLU A 20 3.83 4.47 -3.66
CA GLU A 20 4.30 4.37 -5.04
C GLU A 20 5.62 5.10 -5.26
N SER A 21 5.89 6.15 -4.47
CA SER A 21 7.17 6.85 -4.50
C SER A 21 8.32 6.09 -3.82
N LYS A 22 8.01 5.10 -2.97
CA LYS A 22 9.05 4.27 -2.32
C LYS A 22 9.65 3.28 -3.31
N LYS A 23 10.98 3.20 -3.34
CA LYS A 23 11.68 2.12 -4.03
C LYS A 23 11.84 0.94 -3.07
N LEU A 24 10.94 -0.04 -3.18
CA LEU A 24 10.99 -1.23 -2.34
C LEU A 24 11.96 -2.27 -2.93
N VAL A 25 13.23 -2.21 -2.52
CA VAL A 25 14.27 -3.11 -3.04
C VAL A 25 14.61 -4.20 -2.01
N PRO A 26 14.42 -5.49 -2.31
CA PRO A 26 14.87 -6.59 -1.44
C PRO A 26 16.35 -6.52 -1.11
N VAL A 27 16.70 -6.68 0.16
CA VAL A 27 18.10 -6.77 0.61
C VAL A 27 18.75 -8.08 0.17
N LYS A 28 17.96 -9.15 0.11
CA LYS A 28 18.37 -10.51 -0.25
C LYS A 28 17.35 -11.13 -1.20
N ASP A 29 17.80 -12.06 -2.05
CA ASP A 29 16.91 -12.85 -2.88
C ASP A 29 16.26 -13.96 -2.04
N SER A 30 15.09 -13.67 -1.47
CA SER A 30 14.26 -14.60 -0.70
C SER A 30 12.89 -14.69 -1.33
N LYS A 31 12.41 -15.92 -1.54
CA LYS A 31 11.08 -16.20 -2.11
C LYS A 31 9.98 -15.56 -1.26
N GLU A 32 10.13 -15.65 0.06
CA GLU A 32 9.19 -15.09 1.02
C GLU A 32 9.12 -13.56 0.91
N VAL A 33 10.27 -12.88 0.78
CA VAL A 33 10.29 -11.42 0.59
C VAL A 33 9.65 -11.01 -0.74
N LYS A 34 9.92 -11.77 -1.82
CA LYS A 34 9.29 -11.54 -3.12
C LYS A 34 7.77 -11.69 -3.07
N GLU A 35 7.26 -12.75 -2.44
CA GLU A 35 5.82 -12.98 -2.25
C GLU A 35 5.17 -11.85 -1.42
N GLN A 36 5.85 -11.34 -0.39
CA GLN A 36 5.33 -10.19 0.36
C GLN A 36 5.30 -8.90 -0.48
N LEU A 37 6.30 -8.66 -1.35
CA LEU A 37 6.27 -7.53 -2.27
C LEU A 37 5.19 -7.67 -3.36
N GLU A 38 4.94 -8.89 -3.84
CA GLU A 38 3.81 -9.18 -4.73
C GLU A 38 2.48 -8.85 -4.04
N ASN A 39 2.33 -9.18 -2.76
CA ASN A 39 1.16 -8.78 -1.98
C ASN A 39 1.04 -7.24 -1.87
N VAL A 40 2.13 -6.52 -1.59
CA VAL A 40 2.12 -5.04 -1.56
C VAL A 40 1.58 -4.49 -2.89
N GLN A 41 2.05 -5.01 -4.02
CA GLN A 41 1.61 -4.60 -5.35
C GLN A 41 0.13 -4.96 -5.60
N ALA A 42 -0.31 -6.14 -5.16
CA ALA A 42 -1.71 -6.55 -5.27
C ALA A 42 -2.64 -5.60 -4.50
N TYR A 43 -2.31 -5.24 -3.27
CA TYR A 43 -3.09 -4.30 -2.48
C TYR A 43 -3.05 -2.86 -3.03
N VAL A 44 -1.95 -2.43 -3.66
CA VAL A 44 -1.89 -1.17 -4.40
C VAL A 44 -2.86 -1.18 -5.59
N SER A 45 -2.89 -2.28 -6.35
CA SER A 45 -3.83 -2.46 -7.45
C SER A 45 -5.29 -2.46 -6.97
N ASP A 46 -5.59 -3.18 -5.89
CA ASP A 46 -6.91 -3.22 -5.27
C ASP A 46 -7.35 -1.83 -4.79
N CYS A 47 -6.44 -1.08 -4.14
CA CYS A 47 -6.70 0.30 -3.73
C CYS A 47 -7.14 1.16 -4.92
N LYS A 48 -6.43 1.10 -6.05
CA LYS A 48 -6.79 1.87 -7.27
C LYS A 48 -8.16 1.46 -7.81
N HIS A 49 -8.44 0.16 -7.89
CA HIS A 49 -9.73 -0.36 -8.32
C HIS A 49 -10.89 0.10 -7.41
N PHE A 50 -10.69 0.09 -6.09
CA PHE A 50 -11.70 0.58 -5.15
C PHE A 50 -11.88 2.10 -5.23
N LEU A 51 -10.82 2.86 -5.47
CA LEU A 51 -10.91 4.31 -5.73
C LEU A 51 -11.76 4.61 -6.98
N GLU A 52 -11.55 3.89 -8.08
CA GLU A 52 -12.34 4.03 -9.32
C GLU A 52 -13.82 3.75 -9.06
N LYS A 53 -14.12 2.73 -8.26
CA LYS A 53 -15.49 2.37 -7.86
C LYS A 53 -16.09 3.26 -6.76
N LYS A 54 -15.34 4.26 -6.27
CA LYS A 54 -15.71 5.13 -5.14
C LYS A 54 -16.01 4.38 -3.84
N ASP A 55 -15.41 3.20 -3.67
CA ASP A 55 -15.45 2.44 -2.43
C ASP A 55 -14.30 2.86 -1.51
N PHE A 56 -14.48 3.99 -0.84
CA PHE A 56 -13.39 4.63 -0.10
C PHE A 56 -12.99 3.89 1.18
N VAL A 57 -13.86 3.04 1.73
CA VAL A 57 -13.52 2.22 2.90
C VAL A 57 -12.54 1.13 2.49
N ARG A 58 -12.86 0.36 1.44
CA ARG A 58 -11.96 -0.71 0.96
C ARG A 58 -10.70 -0.15 0.31
N ALA A 59 -10.78 1.00 -0.33
CA ALA A 59 -9.59 1.68 -0.85
C ALA A 59 -8.62 2.07 0.27
N PHE A 60 -9.13 2.66 1.35
CA PHE A 60 -8.32 3.02 2.51
C PHE A 60 -7.74 1.79 3.22
N GLU A 61 -8.55 0.75 3.41
CA GLU A 61 -8.09 -0.52 3.98
C GLU A 61 -6.93 -1.13 3.18
N ALA A 62 -7.09 -1.23 1.85
CA ALA A 62 -6.09 -1.82 0.97
C ALA A 62 -4.75 -1.09 1.03
N VAL A 63 -4.75 0.26 0.97
CA VAL A 63 -3.50 1.03 1.03
C VAL A 63 -2.82 0.92 2.39
N ILE A 64 -3.58 0.92 3.49
CA ILE A 64 -3.01 0.77 4.83
C ILE A 64 -2.43 -0.63 5.03
N TYR A 65 -3.07 -1.67 4.50
CA TYR A 65 -2.54 -3.03 4.55
C TYR A 65 -1.23 -3.16 3.76
N ALA A 66 -1.16 -2.58 2.55
CA ALA A 66 0.06 -2.53 1.75
C ALA A 66 1.21 -1.83 2.49
N TRP A 67 0.92 -0.69 3.15
CA TRP A 67 1.86 0.02 4.01
C TRP A 67 2.35 -0.83 5.18
N GLY A 68 1.43 -1.54 5.86
CA GLY A 68 1.77 -2.40 6.99
C GLY A 68 2.79 -3.47 6.62
N ILE A 69 2.64 -4.11 5.46
CA ILE A 69 3.62 -5.08 4.95
C ILE A 69 4.96 -4.38 4.65
N ALA A 70 4.94 -3.31 3.86
CA ALA A 70 6.16 -2.62 3.42
C ALA A 70 7.01 -2.13 4.60
N GLU A 71 6.40 -1.42 5.55
CA GLU A 71 7.08 -0.92 6.77
C GLU A 71 7.61 -2.05 7.63
N THR A 72 6.88 -3.17 7.74
CA THR A 72 7.34 -4.33 8.51
C THR A 72 8.59 -4.93 7.89
N LEU A 73 8.60 -5.13 6.57
CA LEU A 73 9.77 -5.65 5.87
C LEU A 73 10.97 -4.69 5.97
N GLU A 74 10.73 -3.38 5.86
CA GLU A 74 11.75 -2.34 6.04
C GLU A 74 12.36 -2.40 7.45
N ARG A 75 11.54 -2.42 8.50
CA ARG A 75 11.98 -2.50 9.91
C ARG A 75 12.70 -3.80 10.25
N MET A 76 12.38 -4.89 9.56
CA MET A 76 13.09 -6.16 9.68
C MET A 76 14.43 -6.18 8.91
N GLY A 77 14.79 -5.08 8.21
CA GLY A 77 16.00 -5.01 7.39
C GLY A 77 15.93 -5.90 6.15
N LEU A 78 14.72 -6.17 5.63
CA LEU A 78 14.50 -6.98 4.44
C LEU A 78 14.35 -6.14 3.17
N LEU A 79 14.07 -4.84 3.30
CA LEU A 79 14.02 -3.87 2.22
C LEU A 79 15.01 -2.73 2.44
N ARG A 80 15.41 -2.08 1.34
CA ARG A 80 16.16 -0.82 1.30
C ARG A 80 15.35 0.18 0.49
N GLU A 81 15.35 1.44 0.93
CA GLU A 81 14.78 2.60 0.21
C GLU A 81 15.80 3.23 -0.75
#